data_AF-A0A3N4G0H9-F1
#
_entry.id   AF-A0A3N4G0H9-F1
#
_cell.length_a   1.000
_cell.length_b   1.000
_cell.length_c   1.000
_cell.angle_alpha   90.00
_cell.angle_beta   90.00
_cell.angle_gamma   90.00
#
_symmetry.space_group_name_H-M   'P 1'
#
loop_
_entity.id
_entity.type
_entity.pdbx_description
1 polymer ?
#
loop_
_entity_poly.entity_id
_entity_poly.type
_entity_poly.pdbx_seq_one_letter_code
_entity_poly.pdbx_strand_id
1 'polypeptide(L)'
;MTTTIGTGIRRWATRPLPSTLPDAPTGITPWAARSTDRLQVGTGSRTAWTGGPARYKPLISEELFDRVQLLLEERGFAGERRRKLHHYLKGSLFCGKCHSVGIERRIIMQKAVGRHGKLYHYFFCAGTQDNTCDAPYNNKDLVEAAIEEHYKTIHFSPEFIEGLRTVMEELLADTTAAARLHRNQLTTQLKSLDVKEENLLDLAADGIIATAKVQRRLREIAEQRGRITAQLEEVLDDLGQGAKYIDLCL
;
A
#
# COMPACT_ATOMS: atom_id res chain seq x y z
N MET A 1 -24.70 -31.78 65.66
CA MET A 1 -24.66 -32.38 64.32
C MET A 1 -23.68 -31.57 63.49
N THR A 2 -22.50 -32.13 63.31
CA THR A 2 -21.32 -31.55 62.66
C THR A 2 -21.40 -31.87 61.17
N THR A 3 -21.32 -30.88 60.28
CA THR A 3 -21.29 -31.12 58.83
C THR A 3 -20.02 -30.57 58.23
N THR A 4 -19.18 -31.50 57.80
CA THR A 4 -17.88 -31.35 57.14
C THR A 4 -18.05 -30.76 55.73
N ILE A 5 -17.28 -29.72 55.39
CA ILE A 5 -17.17 -29.18 54.03
C ILE A 5 -16.08 -29.98 53.30
N GLY A 6 -16.48 -30.76 52.29
CA GLY A 6 -15.58 -31.53 51.43
C GLY A 6 -15.11 -30.73 50.21
N THR A 7 -13.81 -30.45 50.15
CA THR A 7 -13.11 -29.77 49.05
C THR A 7 -12.92 -30.72 47.88
N GLY A 8 -13.69 -30.57 46.79
CA GLY A 8 -13.58 -31.36 45.57
C GLY A 8 -12.94 -30.58 44.41
N ILE A 9 -11.62 -30.65 44.26
CA ILE A 9 -10.89 -30.10 43.10
C ILE A 9 -11.15 -31.00 41.89
N ARG A 10 -11.87 -30.51 40.87
CA ARG A 10 -12.04 -31.20 39.58
C ARG A 10 -10.73 -31.11 38.79
N ARG A 11 -10.06 -32.25 38.57
CA ARG A 11 -8.98 -32.40 37.59
C ARG A 11 -9.54 -32.22 36.18
N TRP A 12 -9.00 -31.26 35.43
CA TRP A 12 -9.28 -31.09 34.01
C TRP A 12 -8.46 -32.10 33.22
N ALA A 13 -9.13 -32.94 32.42
CA ALA A 13 -8.49 -33.91 31.55
C ALA A 13 -7.76 -33.19 30.40
N THR A 14 -6.44 -33.34 30.32
CA THR A 14 -5.66 -32.95 29.14
C THR A 14 -5.90 -33.97 28.03
N ARG A 15 -6.61 -33.54 26.98
CA ARG A 15 -6.78 -34.32 25.76
C ARG A 15 -5.45 -34.31 24.98
N PRO A 16 -4.86 -35.47 24.59
CA PRO A 16 -3.60 -35.47 23.87
C PRO A 16 -3.77 -34.93 22.44
N LEU A 17 -2.73 -34.25 21.96
CA LEU A 17 -2.64 -33.65 20.62
C LEU A 17 -2.50 -34.74 19.55
N PRO A 18 -3.15 -34.64 18.38
CA PRO A 18 -2.81 -35.49 17.24
C PRO A 18 -1.40 -35.13 16.74
N SER A 19 -0.55 -36.13 16.52
CA SER A 19 0.85 -35.96 16.11
C SER A 19 1.03 -35.60 14.63
N THR A 20 -0.03 -35.65 13.82
CA THR A 20 0.00 -35.27 12.40
C THR A 20 -1.22 -34.45 12.03
N LEU A 21 -0.99 -33.33 11.34
CA LEU A 21 -2.05 -32.57 10.67
C LEU A 21 -2.54 -33.37 9.46
N PRO A 22 -3.86 -33.44 9.20
CA PRO A 22 -4.37 -34.19 8.05
C PRO A 22 -4.03 -33.47 6.74
N ASP A 23 -3.34 -34.17 5.83
CA ASP A 23 -2.98 -33.75 4.46
C ASP A 23 -4.19 -33.68 3.49
N ALA A 24 -5.39 -33.37 4.00
CA ALA A 24 -6.59 -33.29 3.17
C ALA A 24 -6.65 -31.93 2.43
N PRO A 25 -7.21 -31.88 1.20
CA PRO A 25 -7.33 -30.64 0.43
C PRO A 25 -8.17 -29.65 1.22
N THR A 26 -7.53 -28.58 1.69
CA THR A 26 -8.17 -27.62 2.60
C THR A 26 -9.18 -26.77 1.84
N GLY A 27 -10.44 -26.83 2.27
CA GLY A 27 -11.45 -25.86 1.86
C GLY A 27 -11.12 -24.45 2.36
N ILE A 28 -12.00 -23.48 2.10
CA ILE A 28 -11.75 -22.06 2.38
C ILE A 28 -11.66 -21.77 3.91
N THR A 29 -12.33 -22.57 4.73
CA THR A 29 -12.46 -22.35 6.17
C THR A 29 -11.16 -22.59 6.96
N PRO A 30 -10.38 -23.67 6.70
CA PRO A 30 -9.08 -23.88 7.33
C PRO A 30 -8.03 -22.81 7.04
N TRP A 31 -8.02 -22.17 5.86
CA TRP A 31 -6.99 -21.17 5.54
C TRP A 31 -7.22 -19.85 6.24
N ALA A 32 -8.48 -19.39 6.37
CA ALA A 32 -8.79 -18.12 7.02
C ALA A 32 -8.39 -18.14 8.50
N ALA A 33 -8.68 -19.25 9.19
CA ALA A 33 -8.25 -19.46 10.58
C ALA A 33 -6.73 -19.54 10.70
N ARG A 34 -6.06 -20.17 9.71
CA ARG A 34 -4.60 -20.26 9.68
C ARG A 34 -3.97 -18.89 9.46
N SER A 35 -4.47 -18.09 8.52
CA SER A 35 -3.89 -16.79 8.17
C SER A 35 -3.99 -15.76 9.29
N THR A 36 -4.93 -15.90 10.22
CA THR A 36 -5.03 -15.05 11.43
C THR A 36 -4.27 -15.62 12.64
N ASP A 37 -3.70 -16.84 12.52
CA ASP A 37 -3.05 -17.51 13.64
C ASP A 37 -1.60 -17.03 13.81
N ARG A 38 -1.33 -16.35 14.92
CA ARG A 38 0.00 -15.83 15.28
C ARG A 38 1.03 -16.94 15.53
N LEU A 39 0.60 -18.20 15.58
CA LEU A 39 1.49 -19.37 15.55
C LEU A 39 2.33 -19.47 14.27
N GLN A 40 2.04 -18.69 13.22
CA GLN A 40 2.88 -18.70 12.01
C GLN A 40 4.23 -17.98 12.18
N VAL A 41 4.29 -16.99 13.06
CA VAL A 41 5.47 -16.12 13.30
C VAL A 41 6.24 -16.49 14.56
N GLY A 42 5.89 -17.60 15.21
CA GLY A 42 6.60 -18.07 16.40
C GLY A 42 6.32 -17.24 17.66
N THR A 43 5.22 -16.50 17.69
CA THR A 43 4.75 -15.80 18.90
C THR A 43 3.30 -16.16 19.16
N GLY A 44 3.07 -17.10 20.07
CA GLY A 44 1.73 -17.41 20.55
C GLY A 44 1.65 -18.75 21.29
N SER A 45 1.09 -18.73 22.50
CA SER A 45 0.45 -19.90 23.11
C SER A 45 -1.06 -19.73 22.94
N ARG A 46 -1.82 -20.83 22.86
CA ARG A 46 -3.27 -20.80 22.63
C ARG A 46 -4.08 -20.22 23.82
N THR A 47 -3.42 -19.84 24.90
CA THR A 47 -4.03 -19.30 26.12
C THR A 47 -3.21 -18.09 26.58
N ALA A 48 -3.80 -16.91 26.44
CA ALA A 48 -3.50 -15.64 27.11
C ALA A 48 -2.06 -15.38 27.63
N TRP A 49 -1.46 -14.31 27.11
CA TRP A 49 -0.41 -13.51 27.75
C TRP A 49 0.83 -14.27 28.25
N THR A 50 1.76 -14.57 27.35
CA THR A 50 3.20 -14.62 27.67
C THR A 50 3.99 -14.62 26.36
N GLY A 51 4.62 -13.49 26.05
CA GLY A 51 5.55 -13.34 24.92
C GLY A 51 6.88 -14.06 25.18
N GLY A 52 6.85 -15.39 25.23
CA GLY A 52 8.05 -16.22 25.20
C GLY A 52 8.36 -16.65 23.77
N PRO A 53 9.64 -16.85 23.40
CA PRO A 53 10.01 -17.29 22.06
C PRO A 53 9.42 -18.68 21.75
N ALA A 54 8.83 -18.86 20.56
CA ALA A 54 8.31 -20.17 20.15
C ALA A 54 9.41 -21.23 20.10
N ARG A 55 9.03 -22.46 20.45
CA ARG A 55 9.88 -23.66 20.40
C ARG A 55 10.06 -24.23 18.98
N TYR A 56 9.56 -23.55 17.94
CA TYR A 56 9.59 -24.00 16.56
C TYR A 56 10.04 -22.86 15.63
N LYS A 57 10.62 -23.23 14.49
CA LYS A 57 11.06 -22.27 13.47
C LYS A 57 9.82 -21.61 12.83
N PRO A 58 9.72 -20.28 12.81
CA PRO A 58 8.60 -19.58 12.18
C PRO A 58 8.56 -19.90 10.68
N LEU A 59 7.34 -20.07 10.15
CA LEU A 59 7.12 -20.42 8.74
C LEU A 59 7.19 -19.18 7.83
N ILE A 60 6.86 -18.02 8.38
CA ILE A 60 6.89 -16.72 7.71
C ILE A 60 7.45 -15.66 8.66
N SER A 61 7.94 -14.56 8.10
CA SER A 61 8.44 -13.43 8.90
C SER A 61 7.29 -12.63 9.53
N GLU A 62 7.58 -11.92 10.61
CA GLU A 62 6.62 -11.06 11.31
C GLU A 62 6.09 -9.96 10.38
N GLU A 63 6.97 -9.35 9.58
CA GLU A 63 6.60 -8.31 8.62
C GLU A 63 5.70 -8.81 7.50
N LEU A 64 5.81 -10.10 7.13
CA LEU A 64 4.91 -10.70 6.15
C LEU A 64 3.54 -11.00 6.77
N PHE A 65 3.51 -11.47 8.01
CA PHE A 65 2.27 -11.74 8.73
C PHE A 65 1.47 -10.46 8.99
N ASP A 66 2.13 -9.40 9.44
CA ASP A 66 1.49 -8.11 9.70
C ASP A 66 0.90 -7.51 8.43
N ARG A 67 1.63 -7.57 7.30
CA ARG A 67 1.09 -7.16 5.98
C ARG A 67 -0.14 -7.97 5.57
N VAL A 68 -0.16 -9.27 5.85
CA VAL A 68 -1.33 -10.11 5.59
C VAL A 68 -2.49 -9.77 6.51
N GLN A 69 -2.25 -9.46 7.79
CA GLN A 69 -3.31 -9.00 8.71
C GLN A 69 -3.93 -7.70 8.23
N LEU A 70 -3.10 -6.70 7.87
CA LEU A 70 -3.58 -5.43 7.32
C LEU A 70 -4.45 -5.66 6.08
N LEU A 71 -4.01 -6.49 5.14
CA LEU A 71 -4.79 -6.85 3.96
C LEU A 71 -6.09 -7.58 4.30
N LEU A 72 -6.11 -8.43 5.33
CA LEU A 72 -7.32 -9.12 5.78
C LEU A 72 -8.31 -8.16 6.46
N GLU A 73 -7.82 -7.20 7.24
CA GLU A 73 -8.60 -6.14 7.87
C GLU A 73 -9.22 -5.20 6.84
N GLU A 74 -8.45 -4.73 5.86
CA GLU A 74 -8.94 -3.94 4.72
C GLU A 74 -10.03 -4.69 3.94
N ARG A 75 -9.84 -5.99 3.72
CA ARG A 75 -10.84 -6.85 3.05
C ARG A 75 -12.07 -7.12 3.93
N GLY A 76 -11.93 -7.03 5.25
CA GLY A 76 -12.97 -7.30 6.24
C GLY A 76 -13.78 -6.08 6.67
N PHE A 77 -13.28 -4.86 6.46
CA PHE A 77 -13.85 -3.61 6.98
C PHE A 77 -15.35 -3.41 6.62
N ALA A 78 -15.77 -3.84 5.44
CA ALA A 78 -17.17 -3.73 5.00
C ALA A 78 -18.05 -4.95 5.37
N GLY A 79 -17.49 -6.02 5.95
CA GLY A 79 -18.19 -7.29 6.20
C GLY A 79 -18.74 -7.95 4.94
N GLU A 80 -18.23 -7.56 3.76
CA GLU A 80 -18.84 -7.90 2.48
C GLU A 80 -18.51 -9.35 2.07
N ARG A 81 -19.53 -10.22 2.00
CA ARG A 81 -19.40 -11.48 1.27
C ARG A 81 -19.35 -11.22 -0.23
N ARG A 82 -18.14 -11.28 -0.76
CA ARG A 82 -17.78 -11.29 -2.17
C ARG A 82 -18.31 -12.55 -2.89
N ARG A 83 -19.56 -12.52 -3.36
CA ARG A 83 -20.14 -13.57 -4.23
C ARG A 83 -20.91 -12.95 -5.40
N LYS A 84 -20.50 -13.28 -6.62
CA LYS A 84 -21.15 -13.10 -7.95
C LYS A 84 -21.64 -11.70 -8.37
N LEU A 85 -21.95 -10.79 -7.44
CA LEU A 85 -22.36 -9.42 -7.70
C LEU A 85 -21.53 -8.49 -6.81
N HIS A 86 -20.45 -7.98 -7.38
CA HIS A 86 -19.48 -7.13 -6.72
C HIS A 86 -19.72 -5.67 -7.11
N HIS A 87 -19.70 -4.79 -6.11
CA HIS A 87 -19.80 -3.36 -6.31
C HIS A 87 -19.00 -2.64 -5.23
N TYR A 88 -18.24 -1.61 -5.58
CA TYR A 88 -17.37 -0.90 -4.62
C TYR A 88 -18.15 -0.19 -3.50
N LEU A 89 -19.40 0.24 -3.78
CA LEU A 89 -20.30 0.81 -2.76
C LEU A 89 -20.98 -0.24 -1.86
N LYS A 90 -20.84 -1.54 -2.14
CA LYS A 90 -21.54 -2.58 -1.38
C LYS A 90 -20.89 -2.76 -0.01
N GLY A 91 -21.69 -2.61 1.05
CA GLY A 91 -21.23 -2.66 2.44
C GLY A 91 -20.86 -1.30 3.03
N SER A 92 -20.68 -0.27 2.20
CA SER A 92 -20.40 1.11 2.62
C SER A 92 -21.66 1.97 2.77
N LEU A 93 -22.74 1.61 2.09
CA LEU A 93 -23.99 2.37 2.09
C LEU A 93 -24.95 1.94 3.20
N PHE A 94 -25.53 2.94 3.88
CA PHE A 94 -26.55 2.78 4.92
C PHE A 94 -27.85 3.48 4.52
N CYS A 95 -28.97 2.96 5.02
CA CYS A 95 -30.29 3.52 4.72
C CYS A 95 -30.54 4.79 5.55
N GLY A 96 -30.68 5.94 4.87
CA GLY A 96 -30.98 7.22 5.52
C GLY A 96 -32.30 7.22 6.32
N LYS A 97 -33.36 6.57 5.81
CA LYS A 97 -34.65 6.44 6.53
C LYS A 97 -34.52 5.63 7.83
N CYS A 98 -33.74 4.56 7.83
CA CYS A 98 -33.51 3.80 9.06
C CYS A 98 -32.62 4.58 10.02
N HIS A 99 -31.60 5.25 9.47
CA HIS A 99 -30.67 6.05 10.25
C HIS A 99 -31.37 7.24 10.94
N SER A 100 -32.35 7.89 10.31
CA SER A 100 -33.13 8.96 10.93
C SER A 100 -33.97 8.51 12.14
N VAL A 101 -34.24 7.21 12.25
CA VAL A 101 -34.94 6.59 13.39
C VAL A 101 -33.95 5.91 14.35
N GLY A 102 -32.65 6.14 14.18
CA GLY A 102 -31.58 5.59 15.03
C GLY A 102 -31.23 4.12 14.74
N ILE A 103 -31.70 3.56 13.62
CA ILE A 103 -31.42 2.17 13.23
C ILE A 103 -30.39 2.16 12.11
N GLU A 104 -29.22 1.58 12.38
CA GLU A 104 -28.22 1.35 11.33
C GLU A 104 -28.57 0.11 10.51
N ARG A 105 -29.02 0.32 9.28
CA ARG A 105 -29.24 -0.76 8.31
C ARG A 105 -28.45 -0.53 7.05
N ARG A 106 -27.75 -1.58 6.62
CA ARG A 106 -27.00 -1.59 5.37
C ARG A 106 -27.93 -1.66 4.16
N ILE A 107 -27.48 -1.04 3.09
CA ILE A 107 -28.09 -1.14 1.76
C ILE A 107 -27.45 -2.33 1.02
N ILE A 108 -28.30 -3.12 0.36
CA ILE A 108 -27.93 -4.30 -0.41
C ILE A 108 -28.19 -4.01 -1.90
N MET A 109 -27.44 -4.67 -2.79
CA MET A 109 -27.63 -4.59 -4.22
C MET A 109 -28.37 -5.81 -4.78
N GLN A 110 -29.31 -5.58 -5.69
CA GLN A 110 -29.98 -6.60 -6.50
C GLN A 110 -29.79 -6.32 -8.00
N LYS A 111 -29.72 -7.40 -8.79
CA LYS A 111 -29.80 -7.34 -10.25
C LYS A 111 -31.24 -7.62 -10.70
N ALA A 112 -31.72 -6.87 -11.68
CA ALA A 112 -32.97 -7.09 -12.38
C ALA A 112 -32.69 -7.22 -13.88
N VAL A 113 -33.38 -8.15 -14.55
CA VAL A 113 -33.31 -8.31 -16.01
C VAL A 113 -34.59 -7.73 -16.59
N GLY A 114 -34.47 -6.70 -17.41
CA GLY A 114 -35.60 -6.11 -18.12
C GLY A 114 -36.11 -6.99 -19.24
N ARG A 115 -37.29 -6.67 -19.78
CA ARG A 115 -37.98 -7.44 -20.84
C ARG A 115 -37.14 -7.67 -22.11
N HIS A 116 -36.21 -6.76 -22.40
CA HIS A 116 -35.30 -6.83 -23.56
C HIS A 116 -33.90 -7.38 -23.20
N GLY A 117 -33.74 -8.06 -22.06
CA GLY A 117 -32.47 -8.64 -21.63
C GLY A 117 -31.47 -7.64 -21.05
N LYS A 118 -31.81 -6.35 -20.94
CA LYS A 118 -30.97 -5.34 -20.28
C LYS A 118 -30.88 -5.60 -18.77
N LEU A 119 -29.66 -5.56 -18.24
CA LEU A 119 -29.39 -5.72 -16.81
C LEU A 119 -29.46 -4.36 -16.10
N TYR A 120 -30.21 -4.30 -15.02
CA TYR A 120 -30.33 -3.14 -14.15
C TYR A 120 -29.87 -3.50 -12.74
N HIS A 121 -29.17 -2.58 -12.09
CA HIS A 121 -28.70 -2.73 -10.72
C HIS A 121 -29.41 -1.74 -9.82
N TYR A 122 -29.92 -2.24 -8.69
CA TYR A 122 -30.65 -1.44 -7.73
C TYR A 122 -30.10 -1.64 -6.32
N PHE A 123 -30.03 -0.53 -5.58
CA PHE A 123 -29.72 -0.47 -4.16
C PHE A 123 -31.02 -0.34 -3.36
N PHE A 124 -31.18 -1.18 -2.34
CA PHE A 124 -32.35 -1.15 -1.45
C PHE A 124 -31.96 -1.49 -0.01
N CYS A 125 -32.78 -1.08 0.95
CA CYS A 125 -32.53 -1.36 2.36
C CYS A 125 -32.73 -2.85 2.66
N ALA A 126 -31.85 -3.45 3.46
CA ALA A 126 -32.02 -4.82 3.93
C ALA A 126 -33.40 -5.04 4.60
N GLY A 127 -33.87 -4.04 5.36
CA GLY A 127 -35.16 -4.10 6.06
C GLY A 127 -36.39 -4.15 5.14
N THR A 128 -36.25 -3.86 3.85
CA THR A 128 -37.35 -4.01 2.87
C THR A 128 -37.70 -5.49 2.64
N GLN A 129 -36.74 -6.42 2.83
CA GLN A 129 -37.04 -7.86 2.77
C GLN A 129 -37.90 -8.33 3.95
N ASP A 130 -37.69 -7.72 5.11
CA ASP A 130 -38.43 -8.02 6.34
C ASP A 130 -39.68 -7.14 6.52
N ASN A 131 -40.05 -6.33 5.52
CA ASN A 131 -41.13 -5.33 5.58
C ASN A 131 -41.00 -4.32 6.74
N THR A 132 -39.78 -4.10 7.24
CA THR A 132 -39.49 -3.16 8.33
C THR A 132 -38.95 -1.82 7.83
N CYS A 133 -38.85 -1.63 6.51
CA CYS A 133 -38.45 -0.38 5.87
C CYS A 133 -39.13 -0.25 4.50
N ASP A 134 -39.74 0.92 4.26
CA ASP A 134 -40.45 1.30 3.04
C ASP A 134 -39.59 2.17 2.09
N ALA A 135 -38.26 2.09 2.22
CA ALA A 135 -37.36 2.84 1.34
C ALA A 135 -37.50 2.35 -0.11
N PRO A 136 -37.52 3.27 -1.11
CA PRO A 136 -37.59 2.89 -2.50
C PRO A 136 -36.31 2.19 -2.96
N TYR A 137 -36.42 1.42 -4.05
CA TYR A 137 -35.27 0.86 -4.75
C TYR A 137 -34.61 1.97 -5.57
N ASN A 138 -33.35 2.24 -5.29
CA ASN A 138 -32.59 3.29 -5.96
C ASN A 138 -31.75 2.70 -7.08
N ASN A 139 -31.76 3.32 -8.26
CA ASN A 139 -30.90 2.90 -9.36
C ASN A 139 -29.43 3.13 -8.99
N LYS A 140 -28.58 2.13 -9.26
CA LYS A 140 -27.12 2.18 -9.01
C LYS A 140 -26.47 3.45 -9.56
N ASP A 141 -26.78 3.81 -10.79
CA ASP A 141 -26.13 4.92 -11.51
C ASP A 141 -26.50 6.27 -10.90
N LEU A 142 -27.76 6.42 -10.43
CA LEU A 142 -28.21 7.61 -9.72
C LEU A 142 -27.54 7.74 -8.35
N VAL A 143 -27.34 6.62 -7.65
CA VAL A 143 -26.65 6.61 -6.36
C VAL A 143 -25.18 6.97 -6.54
N GLU A 144 -24.51 6.43 -7.56
CA GLU A 144 -23.13 6.79 -7.90
C GLU A 144 -23.00 8.28 -8.21
N ALA A 145 -23.84 8.81 -9.09
CA ALA A 145 -23.82 10.23 -9.45
C ALA A 145 -24.05 11.14 -8.24
N ALA A 146 -24.98 10.78 -7.34
CA ALA A 146 -25.22 11.55 -6.12
C ALA A 146 -24.03 11.53 -5.15
N ILE A 147 -23.32 10.40 -5.06
CA ILE A 147 -22.12 10.28 -4.23
C ILE A 147 -20.99 11.10 -4.84
N GLU A 148 -20.76 11.00 -6.16
CA GLU A 148 -19.76 11.81 -6.86
C GLU A 148 -20.00 13.30 -6.64
N GLU A 149 -21.24 13.76 -6.77
CA GLU A 149 -21.61 15.15 -6.53
C GLU A 149 -21.37 15.56 -5.08
N HIS A 150 -21.70 14.71 -4.11
CA HIS A 150 -21.41 14.99 -2.71
C HIS A 150 -19.91 15.06 -2.43
N TYR A 151 -19.10 14.17 -3.00
CA TYR A 151 -17.65 14.21 -2.84
C TYR A 151 -17.03 15.49 -3.39
N LYS A 152 -17.60 16.10 -4.44
CA LYS A 152 -17.17 17.42 -4.90
C LYS A 152 -17.40 18.53 -3.89
N THR A 153 -18.31 18.35 -2.92
CA THR A 153 -18.52 19.34 -1.84
C THR A 153 -17.52 19.19 -0.70
N ILE A 154 -16.92 18.01 -0.56
CA ILE A 154 -15.92 17.71 0.45
C ILE A 154 -14.59 18.31 -0.01
N HIS A 155 -14.25 19.46 0.54
CA HIS A 155 -12.97 20.10 0.33
C HIS A 155 -12.15 20.00 1.61
N PHE A 156 -10.84 19.85 1.46
CA PHE A 156 -9.93 20.10 2.56
C PHE A 156 -9.99 21.57 2.95
N SER A 157 -9.75 21.89 4.22
CA SER A 157 -9.76 23.28 4.66
C SER A 157 -8.64 24.05 3.93
N PRO A 158 -8.82 25.34 3.62
CA PRO A 158 -7.79 26.15 2.96
C PRO A 158 -6.45 26.09 3.70
N GLU A 159 -6.48 26.07 5.04
CA GLU A 159 -5.29 25.99 5.89
C GLU A 159 -4.54 24.66 5.71
N PHE A 160 -5.26 23.55 5.53
CA PHE A 160 -4.65 22.26 5.25
C PHE A 160 -3.98 22.24 3.86
N ILE A 161 -4.64 22.85 2.87
CA ILE A 161 -4.10 22.94 1.50
C ILE A 161 -2.82 23.79 1.48
N GLU A 162 -2.82 24.95 2.15
CA GLU A 162 -1.63 25.80 2.25
C GLU A 162 -0.50 25.14 3.04
N GLY A 163 -0.83 24.40 4.11
CA GLY A 163 0.15 23.61 4.85
C GLY A 163 0.79 22.52 3.97
N LEU A 164 -0.02 21.80 3.19
CA LEU A 164 0.47 20.80 2.24
C LEU A 164 1.35 21.43 1.17
N ARG A 165 0.93 22.57 0.60
CA ARG A 165 1.69 23.31 -0.42
C ARG A 165 3.06 23.72 0.12
N THR A 166 3.11 24.28 1.33
CA THR A 166 4.36 24.68 1.98
C THR A 166 5.32 23.50 2.13
N VAL A 167 4.83 22.36 2.65
CA VAL A 167 5.65 21.15 2.82
C VAL A 167 6.13 20.61 1.47
N MET A 168 5.27 20.63 0.44
CA MET A 168 5.67 20.21 -0.91
C MET A 168 6.75 21.12 -1.48
N GLU A 169 6.59 22.44 -1.36
CA GLU A 169 7.58 23.42 -1.82
C GLU A 169 8.93 23.26 -1.10
N GLU A 170 8.94 23.01 0.20
CA GLU A 170 10.16 22.75 0.98
C GLU A 170 10.89 21.48 0.52
N LEU A 171 10.17 20.35 0.40
CA LEU A 171 10.75 19.09 -0.07
C LEU A 171 11.32 19.21 -1.49
N LEU A 172 10.66 20.00 -2.34
CA LEU A 172 11.12 20.29 -3.69
C LEU A 172 12.33 21.24 -3.69
N ALA A 173 12.36 22.24 -2.81
CA ALA A 173 13.52 23.11 -2.66
C ALA A 173 14.77 22.31 -2.27
N ASP A 174 14.63 21.37 -1.32
CA ASP A 174 15.74 20.51 -0.89
C ASP A 174 16.23 19.58 -2.00
N THR A 175 15.31 18.90 -2.71
CA THR A 175 15.68 18.01 -3.82
C THR A 175 16.32 18.78 -4.98
N THR A 176 15.78 19.94 -5.34
CA THR A 176 16.37 20.78 -6.39
C THR A 176 17.72 21.37 -5.99
N ALA A 177 17.92 21.71 -4.72
CA ALA A 177 19.21 22.17 -4.21
C ALA A 177 20.28 21.07 -4.28
N ALA A 178 19.94 19.84 -3.85
CA ALA A 178 20.82 18.68 -3.94
C ALA A 178 21.19 18.35 -5.40
N ALA A 179 20.20 18.34 -6.31
CA ALA A 179 20.43 18.10 -7.72
C ALA A 179 21.29 19.21 -8.38
N ARG A 180 21.08 20.48 -8.02
CA ARG A 180 21.94 21.59 -8.48
C ARG A 180 23.39 21.43 -8.00
N LEU A 181 23.60 21.03 -6.74
CA LEU A 181 24.93 20.76 -6.21
C LEU A 181 25.59 19.61 -6.97
N HIS A 182 24.86 18.52 -7.21
CA HIS A 182 25.37 17.36 -7.93
C HIS A 182 25.77 17.72 -9.38
N ARG A 183 24.92 18.48 -10.07
CA ARG A 183 25.23 19.05 -11.39
C ARG A 183 26.52 19.90 -11.38
N ASN A 184 26.69 20.75 -10.37
CA ASN A 184 27.88 21.59 -10.24
C ASN A 184 29.15 20.75 -9.99
N GLN A 185 29.05 19.65 -9.24
CA GLN A 185 30.15 18.71 -9.03
C GLN A 185 30.54 17.99 -10.32
N LEU A 186 29.57 17.43 -11.06
CA LEU A 186 29.81 16.74 -12.32
C LEU A 186 30.41 17.66 -13.37
N THR A 187 29.90 18.89 -13.50
CA THR A 187 30.47 19.90 -14.43
C THR A 187 31.89 20.32 -14.06
N THR A 188 32.21 20.40 -12.76
CA THR A 188 33.59 20.66 -12.31
C THR A 188 34.52 19.48 -12.61
N GLN A 189 34.03 18.25 -12.45
CA GLN A 189 34.78 17.05 -12.81
C GLN A 189 35.07 16.99 -14.31
N LEU A 190 34.09 17.32 -15.16
CA LEU A 190 34.29 17.43 -16.62
C LEU A 190 35.40 18.42 -16.96
N LYS A 191 35.34 19.65 -16.43
CA LYS A 191 36.41 20.65 -16.64
C LYS A 191 37.78 20.14 -16.20
N SER A 192 37.84 19.42 -15.08
CA SER A 192 39.11 18.85 -14.60
C SER A 192 39.66 17.75 -15.51
N LEU A 193 38.78 17.00 -16.20
CA LEU A 193 39.18 15.99 -17.18
C LEU A 193 39.63 16.65 -18.48
N ASP A 194 38.97 17.72 -18.93
CA ASP A 194 39.37 18.48 -20.12
C ASP A 194 40.78 19.07 -19.92
N VAL A 195 41.06 19.68 -18.76
CA VAL A 195 42.41 20.18 -18.43
C VAL A 195 43.44 19.05 -18.38
N LYS A 196 43.09 17.85 -17.90
CA LYS A 196 44.01 16.69 -17.91
C LYS A 196 44.26 16.19 -19.33
N GLU A 197 43.24 16.21 -20.19
CA GLU A 197 43.36 15.87 -21.61
C GLU A 197 44.32 16.82 -22.31
N GLU A 198 44.13 18.13 -22.17
CA GLU A 198 45.01 19.17 -22.73
C GLU A 198 46.47 19.00 -22.26
N ASN A 199 46.70 18.86 -20.95
CA ASN A 199 48.05 18.66 -20.41
C ASN A 199 48.73 17.38 -20.95
N LEU A 200 47.96 16.29 -21.13
CA LEU A 200 48.50 15.06 -21.69
C LEU A 200 48.84 15.19 -23.17
N LEU A 201 48.09 15.99 -23.91
CA LEU A 201 48.38 16.31 -25.32
C LEU A 201 49.64 17.15 -25.44
N ASP A 202 49.80 18.18 -24.59
CA ASP A 202 51.00 19.02 -24.56
C ASP A 202 52.26 18.20 -24.23
N LEU A 203 52.20 17.37 -23.17
CA LEU A 203 53.30 16.47 -22.79
C LEU A 203 53.65 15.43 -23.88
N ALA A 204 52.67 15.03 -24.68
CA ALA A 204 52.90 14.12 -25.80
C ALA A 204 53.53 14.82 -27.01
N ALA A 205 53.18 16.09 -27.24
CA ALA A 205 53.76 16.92 -28.30
C ALA A 205 55.26 17.19 -28.07
N ASP A 206 55.69 17.31 -26.82
CA ASP A 206 57.11 17.46 -26.44
C ASP A 206 57.95 16.19 -26.65
N GLY A 207 57.33 15.06 -27.04
CA GLY A 207 58.03 13.81 -27.37
C GLY A 207 58.58 13.02 -26.18
N ILE A 208 58.21 13.39 -24.96
CA ILE A 208 58.77 12.85 -23.70
C ILE A 208 58.15 11.49 -23.33
N ILE A 209 56.95 11.15 -23.85
CA ILE A 209 56.15 10.00 -23.40
C ILE A 209 55.92 8.98 -24.53
N ALA A 210 56.02 7.69 -24.20
CA ALA A 210 55.67 6.59 -25.10
C ALA A 210 54.21 6.68 -25.57
N THR A 211 54.01 6.77 -26.90
CA THR A 211 52.72 6.97 -27.58
C THR A 211 51.63 5.99 -27.14
N ALA A 212 51.97 4.73 -26.90
CA ALA A 212 51.02 3.70 -26.43
C ALA A 212 50.43 4.01 -25.05
N LYS A 213 51.21 4.62 -24.14
CA LYS A 213 50.75 4.97 -22.79
C LYS A 213 49.84 6.19 -22.80
N VAL A 214 50.12 7.17 -23.67
CA VAL A 214 49.28 8.35 -23.91
C VAL A 214 47.93 7.93 -24.48
N GLN A 215 47.92 7.09 -25.53
CA GLN A 215 46.65 6.61 -26.11
C GLN A 215 45.79 5.84 -25.11
N ARG A 216 46.40 5.05 -24.21
CA ARG A 216 45.65 4.36 -23.15
C ARG A 216 44.99 5.36 -22.19
N ARG A 217 45.73 6.37 -21.73
CA ARG A 217 45.19 7.40 -20.84
C ARG A 217 44.09 8.25 -21.50
N LEU A 218 44.24 8.61 -22.77
CA LEU A 218 43.20 9.31 -23.52
C LEU A 218 41.91 8.49 -23.64
N ARG A 219 42.02 7.17 -23.86
CA ARG A 219 40.84 6.28 -23.84
C ARG A 219 40.15 6.24 -22.47
N GLU A 220 40.93 6.12 -21.39
CA GLU A 220 40.40 6.15 -20.01
C GLU A 220 39.67 7.48 -19.72
N ILE A 221 40.23 8.61 -20.15
CA ILE A 221 39.60 9.94 -19.98
C ILE A 221 38.31 10.03 -20.81
N ALA A 222 38.31 9.56 -22.06
CA ALA A 222 37.12 9.57 -22.90
C ALA A 222 35.98 8.73 -22.31
N GLU A 223 36.29 7.56 -21.75
CA GLU A 223 35.32 6.70 -21.07
C GLU A 223 34.75 7.38 -19.81
N GLN A 224 35.63 7.98 -18.99
CA GLN A 224 35.20 8.75 -17.81
C GLN A 224 34.33 9.95 -18.19
N ARG A 225 34.68 10.68 -19.25
CA ARG A 225 33.90 11.79 -19.76
C ARG A 225 32.51 11.31 -20.18
N GLY A 226 32.44 10.25 -20.99
CA GLY A 226 31.18 9.66 -21.43
C GLY A 226 30.26 9.26 -20.28
N ARG A 227 30.81 8.65 -19.22
CA ARG A 227 30.07 8.31 -18.02
C ARG A 227 29.53 9.55 -17.30
N ILE A 228 30.36 10.56 -17.09
CA ILE A 228 29.96 11.77 -16.36
C ILE A 228 28.94 12.59 -17.16
N THR A 229 29.06 12.66 -18.49
CA THR A 229 28.06 13.31 -19.35
C THR A 229 26.71 12.61 -19.29
N ALA A 230 26.68 11.27 -19.30
CA ALA A 230 25.42 10.53 -19.15
C ALA A 230 24.76 10.79 -17.78
N GLN A 231 25.56 10.83 -16.70
CA GLN A 231 25.06 11.18 -15.36
C GLN A 231 24.55 12.62 -15.30
N LEU A 232 25.18 13.55 -16.04
CA LEU A 232 24.75 14.94 -16.09
C LEU A 232 23.41 15.09 -16.82
N GLU A 233 23.21 14.36 -17.92
CA GLU A 233 21.94 14.33 -18.66
C GLU A 233 20.80 13.82 -17.79
N GLU A 234 21.01 12.73 -17.05
CA GLU A 234 20.03 12.18 -16.10
C GLU A 234 19.57 13.22 -15.05
N VAL A 235 20.52 13.93 -14.44
CA VAL A 235 20.24 14.96 -13.43
C VAL A 235 19.49 16.17 -14.01
N LEU A 236 19.75 16.52 -15.27
CA LEU A 236 19.07 17.62 -15.94
C LEU A 236 17.62 17.26 -16.29
N ASP A 237 17.37 16.03 -16.71
CA ASP A 237 16.03 15.52 -16.99
C ASP A 237 15.18 15.47 -15.71
N ASP A 238 15.75 15.00 -14.60
CA ASP A 238 15.06 14.95 -13.30
C ASP A 238 14.65 16.34 -12.81
N LEU A 239 15.54 17.33 -12.92
CA LEU A 239 15.26 18.73 -12.57
C LEU A 239 14.15 19.34 -13.45
N GLY A 240 14.15 19.02 -14.75
CA GLY A 240 13.16 19.52 -15.70
C GLY A 240 11.78 18.91 -15.52
N GLN A 241 11.70 17.64 -15.11
CA GLN A 241 10.44 16.95 -14.82
C GLN A 241 9.84 17.43 -13.50
N GLY A 242 10.64 17.53 -12.44
CA GLY A 242 10.19 17.97 -11.12
C GLY A 242 9.49 19.33 -11.15
N ALA A 243 10.03 20.29 -11.91
CA ALA A 243 9.42 21.62 -12.06
C ALA A 243 8.06 21.60 -12.79
N LYS A 244 7.90 20.72 -13.79
CA LYS A 244 6.67 20.64 -14.60
C LYS A 244 5.51 19.99 -13.85
N TYR A 245 5.78 18.98 -13.02
CA TYR A 245 4.73 18.31 -12.24
C TYR A 245 4.09 19.23 -11.19
N ILE A 246 4.80 20.27 -10.73
CA ILE A 246 4.28 21.24 -9.76
C ILE A 246 3.17 22.10 -10.38
N ASP A 247 3.42 22.66 -11.56
CA ASP A 247 2.44 23.50 -12.27
C ASP A 247 1.19 22.73 -12.73
N LEU A 248 1.26 21.40 -12.80
CA LEU A 248 0.14 20.54 -13.23
C LEU A 248 -0.72 20.04 -12.05
N CYS A 249 -0.16 19.99 -10.84
CA CYS A 249 -0.82 19.45 -9.66
C CYS A 249 -1.47 20.52 -8.77
N LEU A 250 -1.21 21.80 -9.05
CA LEU A 250 -1.72 22.96 -8.32
C LEU A 250 -2.66 23.78 -9.21
#